data_AF-A0A529XMI1-F1
#
_entry.id   AF-A0A529XMI1-F1
#
_cell.length_a   1.000
_cell.length_b   1.000
_cell.length_c   1.000
_cell.angle_alpha   90.00
_cell.angle_beta   90.00
_cell.angle_gamma   90.00
#
_symmetry.space_group_name_H-M   'P 1'
#
loop_
_entity.id
_entity.type
_entity.pdbx_description
1 polymer ?
#
loop_
_entity_poly.entity_id
_entity_poly.type
_entity_poly.pdbx_seq_one_letter_code
_entity_poly.pdbx_strand_id
1 'polypeptide(L)'
;VWTALKSLILPAVALALPQAAILGRVARSALIEVLNEDYIRTARAKGLPYRAVLWRHALRNAMLPVLTILGLQFAFLLAGTIIIE
;
A
#
# COMPACT_ATOMS: atom_id res chain seq x y z
N VAL A 1 21.08 -23.57 -7.60
CA VAL A 1 19.74 -22.97 -7.39
C VAL A 1 19.59 -22.36 -5.99
N TRP A 2 19.77 -23.13 -4.91
CA TRP A 2 19.68 -22.62 -3.53
C TRP A 2 20.63 -21.46 -3.19
N THR A 3 21.86 -21.49 -3.71
CA THR A 3 22.84 -20.40 -3.53
C THR A 3 22.44 -19.14 -4.30
N ALA A 4 21.87 -19.29 -5.49
CA ALA A 4 21.41 -18.19 -6.33
C ALA A 4 20.21 -17.45 -5.71
N LEU A 5 19.25 -18.18 -5.12
CA LEU A 5 18.14 -17.57 -4.37
C LEU A 5 18.65 -16.74 -3.18
N LYS A 6 19.64 -17.25 -2.43
CA LYS A 6 20.23 -16.52 -1.30
C LYS A 6 20.97 -15.24 -1.72
N SER A 7 21.68 -15.26 -2.85
CA SER A 7 22.36 -14.07 -3.39
C SER A 7 21.40 -13.02 -3.97
N LEU A 8 20.17 -13.40 -4.29
CA LEU A 8 19.13 -12.49 -4.82
C LEU A 8 18.28 -11.83 -3.72
N ILE A 9 18.17 -12.43 -2.54
CA ILE A 9 17.33 -11.90 -1.45
C ILE A 9 17.84 -10.53 -0.97
N LEU A 10 19.14 -10.38 -0.72
CA LEU A 10 19.71 -9.13 -0.22
C LEU A 10 19.49 -7.94 -1.18
N PRO A 11 19.86 -8.02 -2.48
CA PRO A 11 19.61 -6.94 -3.43
C PRO A 11 18.12 -6.71 -3.70
N ALA A 12 17.29 -7.77 -3.74
CA ALA A 12 15.85 -7.62 -3.91
C ALA A 12 15.21 -6.84 -2.74
N VAL A 13 15.57 -7.16 -1.50
CA VAL A 13 15.08 -6.44 -0.32
C VAL A 13 15.62 -5.01 -0.30
N ALA A 14 16.89 -4.79 -0.64
CA ALA A 14 17.49 -3.47 -0.70
C ALA A 14 16.78 -2.54 -1.71
N LEU A 15 16.34 -3.08 -2.86
CA LEU A 15 15.59 -2.34 -3.87
C LEU A 15 14.10 -2.19 -3.52
N ALA A 16 13.49 -3.19 -2.87
CA ALA A 16 12.09 -3.18 -2.50
C ALA A 16 11.78 -2.25 -1.31
N LEU A 17 12.70 -2.13 -0.34
CA LEU A 17 12.50 -1.34 0.87
C LEU A 17 12.17 0.15 0.59
N PRO A 18 12.92 0.88 -0.26
CA PRO A 18 12.58 2.26 -0.59
C PRO A 18 11.20 2.41 -1.23
N GLN A 19 10.83 1.51 -2.15
CA GLN A 19 9.52 1.49 -2.80
C GLN A 19 8.40 1.23 -1.80
N ALA A 20 8.60 0.27 -0.89
CA ALA A 20 7.68 -0.02 0.20
C ALA A 20 7.52 1.18 1.14
N ALA A 21 8.60 1.93 1.43
CA ALA A 21 8.52 3.14 2.26
C ALA A 21 7.71 4.28 1.61
N ILE A 22 7.77 4.42 0.29
CA ILE A 22 6.95 5.39 -0.45
C ILE A 22 5.47 5.00 -0.37
N LEU A 23 5.15 3.75 -0.72
CA LEU A 23 3.78 3.23 -0.64
C LEU A 23 3.23 3.30 0.79
N GLY A 24 4.05 2.98 1.79
CA GLY A 24 3.69 3.08 3.20
C GLY A 24 3.37 4.52 3.63
N ARG A 25 4.11 5.52 3.14
CA ARG A 25 3.77 6.94 3.38
C ARG A 25 2.44 7.32 2.76
N VAL A 26 2.18 6.92 1.52
CA VAL A 26 0.90 7.22 0.85
C VAL A 26 -0.26 6.54 1.58
N ALA A 27 -0.10 5.26 1.92
CA ALA A 27 -1.09 4.52 2.69
C ALA A 27 -1.38 5.21 4.04
N ARG A 28 -0.34 5.69 4.73
CA ARG A 28 -0.48 6.42 5.99
C ARG A 28 -1.25 7.74 5.80
N SER A 29 -0.92 8.53 4.78
CA SER A 29 -1.64 9.78 4.50
C SER A 29 -3.11 9.54 4.19
N ALA A 30 -3.41 8.58 3.30
CA ALA A 30 -4.77 8.20 2.96
C ALA A 30 -5.55 7.69 4.18
N LEU A 31 -4.90 6.90 5.05
CA LEU A 31 -5.53 6.40 6.27
C LEU A 31 -5.89 7.54 7.24
N ILE A 32 -5.04 8.56 7.36
CA ILE A 32 -5.32 9.73 8.20
C ILE A 32 -6.50 10.53 7.65
N GLU A 33 -6.56 10.74 6.34
CA GLU A 33 -7.69 11.42 5.67
C GLU A 33 -8.99 10.67 5.92
N VAL A 34 -8.98 9.36 5.64
CA VAL A 34 -10.15 8.50 5.82
C VAL A 34 -10.63 8.45 7.26
N LEU A 35 -9.72 8.39 8.24
CA LEU A 35 -10.07 8.37 9.66
C LEU A 35 -10.78 9.64 10.14
N ASN A 36 -10.64 10.75 9.39
CA ASN A 36 -11.30 12.03 9.66
C ASN A 36 -12.67 12.17 8.99
N GLU A 37 -13.07 11.22 8.14
CA GLU A 37 -14.38 11.26 7.49
C GLU A 37 -15.55 11.01 8.45
N ASP A 38 -16.70 11.58 8.11
CA ASP A 38 -17.88 11.56 8.98
C ASP A 38 -18.49 10.16 9.14
N TYR A 39 -18.32 9.27 8.16
CA TYR A 39 -18.78 7.89 8.29
C TYR A 39 -17.96 7.12 9.34
N ILE A 40 -16.67 7.45 9.51
CA ILE A 40 -15.82 6.89 10.58
C ILE A 40 -16.25 7.43 11.94
N ARG A 41 -16.56 8.73 12.04
CA ARG A 41 -17.10 9.35 13.27
C ARG A 41 -18.43 8.71 13.65
N THR A 42 -19.30 8.48 12.67
CA THR A 42 -20.58 7.80 12.84
C THR A 42 -20.39 6.35 13.29
N ALA A 43 -19.45 5.61 12.71
CA ALA A 43 -19.14 4.25 13.13
C ALA A 43 -18.64 4.19 14.59
N ARG A 44 -17.81 5.16 15.00
CA ARG A 44 -17.38 5.30 16.40
C ARG A 44 -18.55 5.67 17.33
N ALA A 45 -19.43 6.59 16.92
CA ALA A 45 -20.61 6.97 17.68
C ALA A 45 -21.61 5.80 17.87
N LYS A 46 -21.66 4.87 16.91
CA LYS A 46 -22.43 3.62 17.01
C LYS A 46 -21.80 2.57 17.94
N GLY A 47 -20.65 2.87 18.56
CA GLY A 47 -19.98 1.97 19.51
C GLY A 47 -19.10 0.89 18.87
N LEU A 48 -18.76 0.98 17.58
CA LEU A 48 -17.85 0.01 16.97
C LEU A 48 -16.45 0.13 17.60
N PRO A 49 -15.78 -1.01 17.90
CA PRO A 49 -14.43 -0.98 18.45
C PRO A 49 -13.44 -0.39 17.43
N TYR A 50 -12.45 0.37 17.91
CA TYR A 50 -11.46 1.05 17.07
C TYR A 50 -10.79 0.10 16.07
N ARG A 51 -10.47 -1.14 16.49
CA ARG A 51 -9.88 -2.15 15.60
C ARG A 51 -10.81 -2.51 14.44
N ALA A 52 -12.11 -2.66 14.66
CA ALA A 52 -13.06 -2.95 13.58
C ALA A 52 -13.17 -1.76 12.62
N VAL A 53 -13.22 -0.53 13.14
CA VAL A 53 -13.24 0.68 12.32
C VAL A 53 -11.96 0.82 11.48
N LEU A 54 -10.81 0.56 12.07
CA LEU A 54 -9.52 0.61 11.37
C LEU A 54 -9.44 -0.42 10.25
N TRP A 55 -9.64 -1.70 10.56
CA TRP A 55 -9.41 -2.78 9.60
C TRP A 55 -10.51 -2.91 8.55
N ARG A 56 -11.79 -2.72 8.94
CA ARG A 56 -12.93 -2.97 8.05
C ARG A 56 -13.34 -1.76 7.23
N HIS A 57 -13.14 -0.56 7.77
CA HIS A 57 -13.61 0.67 7.16
C HIS A 57 -12.45 1.54 6.68
N ALA A 58 -11.57 1.97 7.59
CA ALA A 58 -10.55 2.94 7.24
C ALA A 58 -9.49 2.36 6.29
N LEU A 59 -8.96 1.18 6.58
CA LEU A 59 -7.92 0.55 5.74
C LEU A 59 -8.45 0.20 4.36
N ARG A 60 -9.64 -0.40 4.25
CA ARG A 60 -10.23 -0.77 2.97
C ARG A 60 -10.42 0.44 2.06
N ASN A 61 -10.83 1.59 2.60
CA ASN A 61 -11.01 2.81 1.82
C ASN A 61 -9.68 3.53 1.56
N ALA A 62 -8.74 3.52 2.51
CA ALA A 62 -7.40 4.08 2.32
C ALA A 62 -6.51 3.29 1.34
N MET A 63 -6.88 2.04 1.00
CA MET A 63 -6.19 1.23 -0.01
C MET A 63 -6.46 1.68 -1.45
N LEU A 64 -7.51 2.47 -1.70
CA LEU A 64 -7.83 2.96 -3.06
C LEU A 64 -6.64 3.68 -3.72
N PRO A 65 -6.03 4.71 -3.12
CA PRO A 65 -4.87 5.39 -3.71
C PRO A 65 -3.64 4.47 -3.82
N VAL A 66 -3.43 3.57 -2.86
CA VAL A 66 -2.31 2.62 -2.88
C VAL A 66 -2.43 1.69 -4.08
N LEU A 67 -3.64 1.17 -4.34
CA LEU A 67 -3.90 0.29 -5.48
C LEU A 67 -3.72 1.02 -6.82
N THR A 68 -4.13 2.29 -6.91
CA THR A 68 -3.92 3.11 -8.10
C THR A 68 -2.43 3.29 -8.41
N ILE A 69 -1.61 3.62 -7.40
CA ILE A 69 -0.16 3.79 -7.59
C ILE A 69 0.49 2.45 -7.97
N LEU A 70 0.08 1.35 -7.34
CA LEU A 70 0.56 0.02 -7.70
C LEU A 70 0.21 -0.35 -9.14
N GLY A 71 -1.01 -0.06 -9.59
CA GLY A 71 -1.43 -0.29 -10.98
C GLY A 71 -0.62 0.54 -11.97
N LEU A 72 -0.36 1.80 -11.67
CA LEU A 72 0.51 2.66 -12.47
C LEU A 72 1.94 2.11 -12.54
N GLN A 73 2.55 1.75 -11.39
CA GLN A 73 3.89 1.15 -11.37
C GLN A 73 3.95 -0.14 -12.18
N PHE A 74 2.93 -0.99 -12.06
CA PHE A 74 2.85 -2.23 -12.82
C PHE A 74 2.76 -1.96 -14.34
N ALA A 75 1.94 -1.01 -14.76
CA ALA A 75 1.85 -0.58 -16.15
C ALA A 75 3.18 0.00 -16.67
N PHE A 76 3.88 0.80 -15.85
CA PHE A 76 5.21 1.32 -16.19
C PHE A 76 6.26 0.22 -16.34
N LEU A 77 6.23 -0.80 -15.48
CA LEU A 77 7.13 -1.94 -15.61
C LEU A 77 6.89 -2.68 -16.93
N LEU A 78 5.63 -2.97 -17.25
CA LEU A 78 5.26 -3.61 -18.52
C LEU A 78 5.65 -2.77 -19.74
N ALA A 79 5.35 -1.46 -19.73
CA ALA A 79 5.70 -0.56 -20.82
C ALA A 79 7.22 -0.39 -20.95
N GLY A 80 7.93 -0.24 -19.83
CA GLY A 80 9.39 -0.14 -19.79
C GLY A 80 10.06 -1.39 -20.34
N THR A 81 9.57 -2.58 -19.99
CA THR A 81 10.08 -3.83 -20.59
C THR A 81 9.84 -3.92 -22.09
N ILE A 82 8.77 -3.33 -22.62
CA ILE A 82 8.51 -3.29 -24.07
C ILE A 82 9.41 -2.28 -24.79
N ILE A 83 9.82 -1.19 -24.12
CA ILE A 83 10.69 -0.14 -24.69
C ILE A 83 12.19 -0.53 -24.59
N ILE A 84 12.54 -1.41 -23.65
CA ILE A 84 13.91 -1.88 -23.41
C ILE A 84 14.32 -3.01 -24.38
N GLU A 85 13.34 -3.70 -24.97
CA GLU A 85 13.52 -4.64 -26.10
C GLU A 85 13.38 -3.91 -27.44
#